data_AF-A0A1G0YNB9-F1
#
_entry.id   AF-A0A1G0YNB9-F1
#
_cell.length_a   1.000
_cell.length_b   1.000
_cell.length_c   1.000
_cell.angle_alpha   90.00
_cell.angle_beta   90.00
_cell.angle_gamma   90.00
#
_symmetry.space_group_name_H-M   'P 1'
#
loop_
_entity.id
_entity.type
_entity.pdbx_description
1 polymer ?
#
loop_
_entity_poly.entity_id
_entity_poly.type
_entity_poly.pdbx_seq_one_letter_code
_entity_poly.pdbx_strand_id
1 'polypeptide(L)'
;MRNCIILNNSMGPVLLAGDDEIINCAGSGFVHCCSSPLLNGLGNVAGDPGFVHVAQTNFNLTMGSPCLDAGMNLSWMDSAFDFAGAARINHGIVDIGAYEYDFDSGSLRGALRADRTKGVTPLQVELRALIAGVGTEPLLYRWDFDGDGIVDREGYDLMAVSYEYPQPGHYSASLTLSQGLGAPVVISNLSLYSAPAFIHVSPSGQNTFPFTNWIMAATNIQTAVDVGVSGSRVLVTGGLYRIASSIRVTNGIWLCGMNGAASTLVEGVYSNRCFYLNHTGAVLEGFTIRKGYEKYEDGGGVLCKSGMVKRCILVDNQADWGGGIYLMGGRAEDCLVYSNAARCGGGIYFRYDGVGQNCLVYGNRAAYGGGVYCFNGGRVQNCTISGNWATNGGGLATYHGGAAANTILTGNYGSNGLNYFIEGYPAAWSYCCAYPLLSGAGSLNADPQFVDATARDYHLQAGSPCVDAGHTEVFPSFDLDGLPRPLDGHADGAPRCDIGCYEFMHALADSDGDELVDANELAMGSSPTLWDSDADGSGDGDERIAGTDACDGQSVFALRAGESSPGEDSIIRWPSAPGRTYTLSRTTNLLNGFSVLAVDLPATPPENCYTDAVMQSGFQAYQVKVHE
;
A
#
# COMPACT_ATOMS: atom_id res chain seq x y z
N MET A 1 5.27 -28.55 -13.41
CA MET A 1 4.08 -29.37 -13.74
C MET A 1 3.33 -28.72 -14.90
N ARG A 2 2.62 -29.51 -15.71
CA ARG A 2 1.80 -29.04 -16.83
C ARG A 2 0.44 -29.74 -16.82
N ASN A 3 -0.65 -28.99 -17.02
CA ASN A 3 -2.02 -29.52 -17.10
C ASN A 3 -2.43 -30.36 -15.88
N CYS A 4 -1.99 -29.95 -14.69
CA CYS A 4 -2.30 -30.67 -13.44
C CYS A 4 -3.31 -29.91 -12.59
N ILE A 5 -4.23 -30.64 -11.97
CA ILE A 5 -5.08 -30.14 -10.88
C ILE A 5 -4.42 -30.53 -9.56
N ILE A 6 -4.22 -29.55 -8.68
CA ILE A 6 -3.70 -29.72 -7.33
C ILE A 6 -4.78 -29.20 -6.39
N LEU A 7 -5.41 -30.10 -5.62
CA LEU A 7 -6.54 -29.78 -4.76
C LEU A 7 -6.55 -30.71 -3.54
N ASN A 8 -6.95 -30.18 -2.38
CA ASN A 8 -7.18 -30.91 -1.12
C ASN A 8 -5.98 -31.75 -0.66
N ASN A 9 -4.77 -31.24 -0.88
CA ASN A 9 -3.55 -31.83 -0.35
C ASN A 9 -3.22 -31.17 0.99
N SER A 10 -2.95 -31.97 2.01
CA SER A 10 -2.48 -31.50 3.32
C SER A 10 -1.18 -32.18 3.70
N MET A 11 -0.29 -31.46 4.37
CA MET A 11 0.82 -32.09 5.07
C MET A 11 0.29 -32.74 6.35
N GLY A 12 0.85 -33.91 6.72
CA GLY A 12 0.56 -34.56 8.01
C GLY A 12 0.89 -33.66 9.21
N PRO A 13 0.65 -34.11 10.47
CA PRO A 13 0.64 -33.27 11.66
C PRO A 13 2.04 -32.74 12.02
N VAL A 14 2.51 -31.72 11.31
CA VAL A 14 3.67 -30.92 11.64
C VAL A 14 3.19 -29.48 11.77
N LEU A 15 3.40 -28.93 12.96
CA LEU A 15 3.03 -27.59 13.41
C LEU A 15 3.66 -26.50 12.53
N LEU A 16 3.01 -26.18 11.41
CA LEU A 16 3.09 -24.86 10.79
C LEU A 16 1.64 -24.46 10.47
N ALA A 17 1.11 -23.51 11.22
CA ALA A 17 -0.22 -22.97 11.01
C ALA A 17 -0.29 -22.28 9.62
N GLY A 18 -1.01 -22.91 8.70
CA GLY A 18 -1.26 -22.45 7.33
C GLY A 18 -1.44 -23.64 6.40
N ASP A 19 -2.69 -24.05 6.17
CA ASP A 19 -3.07 -25.08 5.20
C ASP A 19 -2.84 -24.58 3.76
N ASP A 20 -1.59 -24.44 3.34
CA ASP A 20 -1.27 -24.19 1.94
C ASP A 20 -1.22 -25.54 1.21
N GLU A 21 -2.09 -25.72 0.20
CA GLU A 21 -2.13 -26.92 -0.65
C GLU A 21 -0.79 -27.20 -1.37
N ILE A 22 0.09 -26.18 -1.42
CA ILE A 22 1.32 -26.17 -2.21
C ILE A 22 2.45 -25.47 -1.45
N ILE A 23 3.58 -26.17 -1.32
CA ILE A 23 4.85 -25.57 -0.90
C ILE A 23 5.66 -25.23 -2.16
N ASN A 24 5.85 -23.95 -2.42
CA ASN A 24 6.63 -23.49 -3.57
C ASN A 24 8.13 -23.71 -3.31
N CYS A 25 8.69 -24.77 -3.89
CA CYS A 25 10.14 -24.99 -3.90
C CYS A 25 10.76 -24.09 -5.00
N ALA A 26 11.73 -23.25 -4.64
CA ALA A 26 12.44 -22.39 -5.60
C ALA A 26 12.92 -23.19 -6.82
N GLY A 27 12.55 -22.74 -8.03
CA GLY A 27 12.86 -23.42 -9.30
C GLY A 27 11.73 -24.28 -9.88
N SER A 28 10.56 -24.37 -9.23
CA SER A 28 9.41 -25.13 -9.74
C SER A 28 8.61 -24.35 -10.79
N GLY A 29 8.60 -24.81 -12.04
CA GLY A 29 7.77 -24.22 -13.10
C GLY A 29 6.37 -24.85 -13.17
N PHE A 30 5.32 -24.08 -12.89
CA PHE A 30 3.91 -24.47 -13.08
C PHE A 30 3.35 -23.76 -14.31
N VAL A 31 2.76 -24.51 -15.22
CA VAL A 31 2.26 -24.00 -16.50
C VAL A 31 0.92 -24.69 -16.79
N HIS A 32 -0.17 -23.92 -16.93
CA HIS A 32 -1.52 -24.45 -17.11
C HIS A 32 -1.94 -25.47 -16.02
N CYS A 33 -1.70 -25.14 -14.75
CA CYS A 33 -2.16 -25.90 -13.59
C CYS A 33 -3.34 -25.22 -12.90
N CYS A 34 -4.22 -26.00 -12.25
CA CYS A 34 -5.31 -25.51 -11.41
C CYS A 34 -4.99 -25.74 -9.93
N SER A 35 -5.11 -24.70 -9.11
CA SER A 35 -4.94 -24.78 -7.65
C SER A 35 -5.58 -23.59 -6.92
N SER A 36 -5.75 -23.69 -5.60
CA SER A 36 -6.09 -22.54 -4.77
C SER A 36 -5.10 -22.42 -3.60
N PRO A 37 -4.26 -21.37 -3.53
CA PRO A 37 -4.25 -20.14 -4.35
C PRO A 37 -3.69 -20.31 -5.77
N LEU A 38 -3.81 -19.25 -6.59
CA LEU A 38 -3.27 -19.20 -7.96
C LEU A 38 -1.75 -19.40 -7.96
N LEU A 39 -1.27 -20.35 -8.77
CA LEU A 39 0.17 -20.56 -8.97
C LEU A 39 0.78 -19.54 -9.91
N ASN A 40 1.98 -19.06 -9.56
CA ASN A 40 2.81 -18.28 -10.47
C ASN A 40 3.19 -19.13 -11.69
N GLY A 41 3.06 -18.54 -12.87
CA GLY A 41 3.40 -19.18 -14.14
C GLY A 41 2.34 -18.96 -15.21
N LEU A 42 2.65 -19.37 -16.43
CA LEU A 42 1.81 -19.11 -17.59
C LEU A 42 0.55 -19.99 -17.57
N GLY A 43 -0.62 -19.37 -17.75
CA GLY A 43 -1.88 -20.08 -17.99
C GLY A 43 -2.45 -20.86 -16.80
N ASN A 44 -1.88 -20.70 -15.60
CA ASN A 44 -2.46 -21.31 -14.40
C ASN A 44 -3.82 -20.68 -14.09
N VAL A 45 -4.72 -21.48 -13.52
CA VAL A 45 -6.06 -21.06 -13.11
C VAL A 45 -6.24 -21.29 -11.61
N ALA A 46 -7.05 -20.45 -10.97
CA ALA A 46 -7.41 -20.60 -9.57
C ALA A 46 -8.91 -20.74 -9.38
N GLY A 47 -9.30 -21.69 -8.53
CA GLY A 47 -10.69 -21.98 -8.24
C GLY A 47 -10.93 -23.47 -7.99
N ASP A 48 -12.17 -23.82 -7.65
CA ASP A 48 -12.62 -25.20 -7.60
C ASP A 48 -12.60 -25.78 -9.03
N PRO A 49 -11.89 -26.89 -9.30
CA PRO A 49 -11.92 -27.56 -10.60
C PRO A 49 -13.30 -28.14 -10.95
N GLY A 50 -14.29 -28.12 -10.04
CA GLY A 50 -15.67 -28.46 -10.33
C GLY A 50 -15.82 -29.94 -10.68
N PHE A 51 -15.26 -30.83 -9.86
CA PHE A 51 -15.42 -32.28 -10.06
C PHE A 51 -16.84 -32.75 -9.75
N VAL A 52 -17.34 -33.72 -10.52
CA VAL A 52 -18.70 -34.27 -10.36
C VAL A 52 -18.94 -34.82 -8.94
N HIS A 53 -18.03 -35.62 -8.39
CA HIS A 53 -18.20 -36.16 -7.03
C HIS A 53 -16.89 -36.66 -6.39
N VAL A 54 -16.15 -35.77 -5.74
CA VAL A 54 -14.83 -36.08 -5.11
C VAL A 54 -14.93 -37.22 -4.09
N ALA A 55 -15.93 -37.21 -3.20
CA ALA A 55 -16.09 -38.22 -2.15
C ALA A 55 -16.37 -39.64 -2.68
N GLN A 56 -16.77 -39.76 -3.94
CA GLN A 56 -17.00 -41.04 -4.63
C GLN A 56 -15.93 -41.32 -5.69
N THR A 57 -14.79 -40.61 -5.62
CA THR A 57 -13.66 -40.74 -6.57
C THR A 57 -14.02 -40.45 -8.04
N ASN A 58 -15.09 -39.68 -8.27
CA ASN A 58 -15.48 -39.24 -9.60
C ASN A 58 -14.91 -37.84 -9.87
N PHE A 59 -13.76 -37.82 -10.54
CA PHE A 59 -13.00 -36.61 -10.89
C PHE A 59 -13.24 -36.13 -12.33
N ASN A 60 -14.36 -36.54 -12.95
CA ASN A 60 -14.78 -35.89 -14.20
C ASN A 60 -15.11 -34.42 -13.93
N LEU A 61 -14.80 -33.56 -14.89
CA LEU A 61 -15.10 -32.13 -14.81
C LEU A 61 -16.59 -31.90 -15.05
N THR A 62 -17.16 -30.94 -14.34
CA THR A 62 -18.49 -30.39 -14.64
C THR A 62 -18.38 -29.30 -15.70
N MET A 63 -19.49 -29.02 -16.38
CA MET A 63 -19.58 -28.09 -17.49
C MET A 63 -19.20 -26.63 -17.17
N GLY A 64 -19.16 -26.26 -15.89
CA GLY A 64 -18.75 -24.92 -15.42
C GLY A 64 -17.32 -24.87 -14.89
N SER A 65 -16.55 -25.96 -15.05
CA SER A 65 -15.20 -26.04 -14.52
C SER A 65 -14.27 -25.00 -15.16
N PRO A 66 -13.43 -24.29 -14.37
CA PRO A 66 -12.41 -23.41 -14.90
C PRO A 66 -11.27 -24.17 -15.63
N CYS A 67 -11.24 -25.49 -15.51
CA CYS A 67 -10.25 -26.36 -16.15
C CYS A 67 -10.60 -26.74 -17.59
N LEU A 68 -11.84 -26.47 -18.04
CA LEU A 68 -12.28 -26.78 -19.40
C LEU A 68 -11.56 -25.92 -20.43
N ASP A 69 -11.00 -26.56 -21.47
CA ASP A 69 -10.26 -25.93 -22.57
C ASP A 69 -9.18 -24.95 -22.09
N ALA A 70 -8.61 -25.20 -20.90
CA ALA A 70 -7.69 -24.28 -20.23
C ALA A 70 -6.23 -24.79 -20.21
N GLY A 71 -5.99 -25.99 -20.73
CA GLY A 71 -4.68 -26.63 -20.71
C GLY A 71 -3.75 -26.20 -21.86
N MET A 72 -2.51 -26.67 -21.79
CA MET A 72 -1.51 -26.53 -22.84
C MET A 72 -1.49 -27.78 -23.71
N ASN A 73 -1.82 -27.68 -24.99
CA ASN A 73 -1.67 -28.80 -25.93
C ASN A 73 -0.19 -29.21 -26.05
N LEU A 74 0.09 -30.49 -25.87
CA LEU A 74 1.40 -31.09 -26.03
C LEU A 74 1.35 -32.11 -27.16
N SER A 75 2.45 -32.28 -27.89
CA SER A 75 2.50 -33.14 -29.10
C SER A 75 2.11 -34.60 -28.87
N TRP A 76 2.20 -35.11 -27.64
CA TRP A 76 1.79 -36.48 -27.33
C TRP A 76 0.26 -36.64 -27.22
N MET A 77 -0.49 -35.54 -27.12
CA MET A 77 -1.94 -35.54 -26.88
C MET A 77 -2.79 -35.71 -28.14
N ASP A 78 -2.25 -35.39 -29.33
CA ASP A 78 -3.00 -35.39 -30.61
C ASP A 78 -3.73 -36.70 -30.94
N SER A 79 -3.25 -37.82 -30.40
CA SER A 79 -3.87 -39.14 -30.57
C SER A 79 -3.97 -39.92 -29.25
N ALA A 80 -3.83 -39.24 -28.12
CA ALA A 80 -3.98 -39.86 -26.81
C ALA A 80 -5.44 -39.87 -26.39
N PHE A 81 -5.73 -40.76 -25.44
CA PHE A 81 -6.99 -40.75 -24.72
C PHE A 81 -6.75 -40.30 -23.28
N ASP A 82 -7.74 -39.65 -22.69
CA ASP A 82 -7.78 -39.31 -21.29
C ASP A 82 -8.01 -40.57 -20.42
N PHE A 83 -8.18 -40.39 -19.11
CA PHE A 83 -8.40 -41.52 -18.20
C PHE A 83 -9.76 -42.21 -18.41
N ALA A 84 -10.77 -41.52 -18.93
CA ALA A 84 -12.10 -42.07 -19.23
C ALA A 84 -12.21 -42.68 -20.64
N GLY A 85 -11.18 -42.55 -21.48
CA GLY A 85 -11.15 -43.04 -22.85
C GLY A 85 -11.64 -42.03 -23.90
N ALA A 86 -11.87 -40.78 -23.54
CA ALA A 86 -12.15 -39.68 -24.48
C ALA A 86 -10.85 -39.20 -25.13
N ALA A 87 -10.93 -38.64 -26.35
CA ALA A 87 -9.75 -38.07 -27.01
C ALA A 87 -9.17 -36.93 -26.17
N ARG A 88 -7.85 -36.89 -26.01
CA ARG A 88 -7.17 -35.98 -25.08
C ARG A 88 -7.22 -34.52 -25.51
N ILE A 89 -7.41 -34.23 -26.80
CA ILE A 89 -7.72 -32.89 -27.27
C ILE A 89 -9.13 -32.97 -27.83
N ASN A 90 -10.08 -32.43 -27.06
CA ASN A 90 -11.44 -32.20 -27.52
C ASN A 90 -11.64 -30.71 -27.78
N HIS A 91 -12.46 -30.31 -28.75
CA HIS A 91 -12.65 -28.90 -29.13
C HIS A 91 -11.40 -28.03 -29.38
N GLY A 92 -10.25 -28.66 -29.62
CA GLY A 92 -9.01 -27.99 -30.02
C GLY A 92 -8.08 -27.58 -28.88
N ILE A 93 -8.50 -27.66 -27.61
CA ILE A 93 -7.64 -27.42 -26.44
C ILE A 93 -7.87 -28.54 -25.42
N VAL A 94 -6.80 -28.99 -24.76
CA VAL A 94 -6.86 -29.99 -23.68
C VAL A 94 -7.39 -29.39 -22.38
N ASP A 95 -8.20 -30.14 -21.64
CA ASP A 95 -8.61 -29.78 -20.27
C ASP A 95 -7.43 -29.92 -19.28
N ILE A 96 -7.40 -29.07 -18.25
CA ILE A 96 -6.47 -29.23 -17.13
C ILE A 96 -6.94 -30.42 -16.28
N GLY A 97 -6.10 -31.44 -16.07
CA GLY A 97 -6.43 -32.61 -15.24
C GLY A 97 -6.32 -33.94 -15.98
N ALA A 98 -6.92 -35.00 -15.46
CA ALA A 98 -6.82 -36.35 -16.03
C ALA A 98 -7.93 -36.70 -17.03
N TYR A 99 -9.00 -35.90 -17.07
CA TYR A 99 -10.23 -36.13 -17.82
C TYR A 99 -10.48 -35.00 -18.80
N GLU A 100 -11.05 -35.33 -19.96
CA GLU A 100 -11.58 -34.39 -20.94
C GLU A 100 -13.10 -34.39 -20.90
N TYR A 101 -13.68 -33.21 -21.05
CA TYR A 101 -15.12 -33.03 -21.09
C TYR A 101 -15.66 -33.31 -22.50
N ASP A 102 -16.76 -34.06 -22.56
CA ASP A 102 -17.49 -34.31 -23.81
C ASP A 102 -18.53 -33.21 -24.03
N PHE A 103 -18.30 -32.38 -25.05
CA PHE A 103 -19.19 -31.30 -25.44
C PHE A 103 -20.24 -31.70 -26.50
N ASP A 104 -20.06 -32.82 -27.19
CA ASP A 104 -20.80 -33.10 -28.43
C ASP A 104 -21.97 -34.08 -28.24
N SER A 105 -21.87 -34.97 -27.25
CA SER A 105 -22.93 -35.95 -27.00
C SER A 105 -24.05 -35.39 -26.11
N GLY A 106 -25.22 -36.04 -26.05
CA GLY A 106 -26.28 -35.73 -25.07
C GLY A 106 -27.23 -34.58 -25.44
N SER A 107 -28.20 -34.30 -24.55
CA SER A 107 -29.16 -33.20 -24.70
C SER A 107 -28.52 -31.82 -24.50
N LEU A 108 -29.19 -30.76 -24.99
CA LEU A 108 -28.80 -29.37 -24.72
C LEU A 108 -28.55 -29.18 -23.23
N ARG A 109 -27.37 -28.68 -22.92
CA ARG A 109 -26.92 -28.32 -21.58
C ARG A 109 -26.06 -27.06 -21.68
N GLY A 110 -25.94 -26.34 -20.57
CA GLY A 110 -25.01 -25.24 -20.50
C GLY A 110 -24.54 -24.95 -19.08
N ALA A 111 -23.54 -24.09 -18.99
CA ALA A 111 -22.99 -23.56 -17.75
C ALA A 111 -22.71 -22.05 -17.89
N LEU A 112 -22.59 -21.38 -16.75
CA LEU A 112 -22.24 -19.98 -16.68
C LEU A 112 -20.82 -19.81 -16.19
N ARG A 113 -20.10 -18.88 -16.82
CA ARG A 113 -18.76 -18.46 -16.41
C ARG A 113 -18.69 -16.93 -16.36
N ALA A 114 -17.93 -16.39 -15.42
CA ALA A 114 -17.50 -15.00 -15.42
C ALA A 114 -15.96 -14.92 -15.50
N ASP A 115 -15.44 -13.81 -16.02
CA ASP A 115 -14.01 -13.46 -15.90
C ASP A 115 -13.59 -13.29 -14.43
N ARG A 116 -14.53 -12.85 -13.57
CA ARG A 116 -14.39 -12.78 -12.11
C ARG A 116 -15.75 -12.94 -11.42
N THR A 117 -15.73 -13.55 -10.24
CA THR A 117 -16.95 -13.76 -9.43
C THR A 117 -17.01 -12.84 -8.21
N LYS A 118 -15.98 -12.03 -7.95
CA LYS A 118 -15.94 -11.08 -6.84
C LYS A 118 -15.06 -9.87 -7.17
N GLY A 119 -15.38 -8.73 -6.58
CA GLY A 119 -14.57 -7.50 -6.70
C GLY A 119 -15.23 -6.33 -5.97
N VAL A 120 -14.57 -5.18 -5.96
CA VAL A 120 -15.12 -3.95 -5.37
C VAL A 120 -16.23 -3.38 -6.24
N THR A 121 -17.23 -2.78 -5.60
CA THR A 121 -18.37 -2.13 -6.28
C THR A 121 -17.94 -0.80 -6.91
N PRO A 122 -18.35 -0.48 -8.16
CA PRO A 122 -19.15 -1.32 -9.04
C PRO A 122 -18.37 -2.51 -9.61
N LEU A 123 -18.97 -3.70 -9.56
CA LEU A 123 -18.34 -4.93 -10.07
C LEU A 123 -18.66 -5.10 -11.55
N GLN A 124 -17.67 -4.84 -12.39
CA GLN A 124 -17.71 -5.12 -13.83
C GLN A 124 -17.33 -6.57 -14.10
N VAL A 125 -18.17 -7.30 -14.85
CA VAL A 125 -17.92 -8.68 -15.26
C VAL A 125 -18.23 -8.92 -16.73
N GLU A 126 -17.54 -9.89 -17.30
CA GLU A 126 -17.90 -10.53 -18.57
C GLU A 126 -18.47 -11.92 -18.29
N LEU A 127 -19.78 -12.07 -18.49
CA LEU A 127 -20.51 -13.31 -18.35
C LEU A 127 -20.56 -14.06 -19.67
N ARG A 128 -20.34 -15.37 -19.64
CA ARG A 128 -20.30 -16.24 -20.81
C ARG A 128 -21.10 -17.51 -20.57
N ALA A 129 -21.91 -17.89 -21.56
CA ALA A 129 -22.56 -19.18 -21.63
C ALA A 129 -21.61 -20.21 -22.25
N LEU A 130 -21.44 -21.34 -21.58
CA LEU A 130 -20.83 -22.55 -22.14
C LEU A 130 -21.96 -23.49 -22.56
N ILE A 131 -21.89 -24.07 -23.76
CA ILE A 131 -23.00 -24.82 -24.37
C ILE A 131 -22.47 -26.15 -24.88
N ALA A 132 -23.26 -27.21 -24.70
CA ALA A 132 -22.93 -28.57 -25.16
C ALA A 132 -24.19 -29.37 -25.44
N GLY A 133 -24.00 -30.50 -26.12
CA GLY A 133 -25.04 -31.39 -26.58
C GLY A 133 -25.55 -31.05 -27.97
N VAL A 134 -26.61 -31.73 -28.39
CA VAL A 134 -27.17 -31.58 -29.74
C VAL A 134 -28.16 -30.41 -29.86
N GLY A 135 -28.24 -29.83 -31.06
CA GLY A 135 -29.22 -28.81 -31.41
C GLY A 135 -28.83 -27.37 -31.05
N THR A 136 -27.55 -27.08 -30.85
CA THR A 136 -27.04 -25.82 -30.27
C THR A 136 -27.29 -24.55 -31.07
N GLU A 137 -27.93 -24.60 -32.26
CA GLU A 137 -28.20 -23.40 -33.05
C GLU A 137 -29.54 -23.47 -33.83
N PRO A 138 -30.35 -22.39 -33.85
CA PRO A 138 -30.20 -21.14 -33.11
C PRO A 138 -30.72 -21.23 -31.66
N LEU A 139 -29.99 -20.63 -30.72
CA LEU A 139 -30.40 -20.53 -29.31
C LEU A 139 -30.85 -19.12 -28.94
N LEU A 140 -32.01 -19.00 -28.29
CA LEU A 140 -32.43 -17.77 -27.63
C LEU A 140 -31.90 -17.78 -26.19
N TYR A 141 -31.13 -16.75 -25.84
CA TYR A 141 -30.54 -16.52 -24.53
C TYR A 141 -31.41 -15.53 -23.74
N ARG A 142 -31.72 -15.84 -22.49
CA ARG A 142 -32.43 -14.96 -21.55
C ARG A 142 -31.66 -14.89 -20.24
N TRP A 143 -30.99 -13.77 -20.01
CA TRP A 143 -30.22 -13.48 -18.82
C TRP A 143 -31.08 -12.86 -17.74
N ASP A 144 -30.90 -13.34 -16.52
CA ASP A 144 -31.36 -12.77 -15.26
C ASP A 144 -30.09 -12.59 -14.42
N PHE A 145 -29.61 -11.36 -14.30
CA PHE A 145 -28.29 -11.04 -13.76
C PHE A 145 -28.28 -11.01 -12.23
N ASP A 146 -29.41 -10.72 -11.58
CA ASP A 146 -29.50 -10.60 -10.12
C ASP A 146 -30.19 -11.78 -9.44
N GLY A 147 -30.90 -12.62 -10.19
CA GLY A 147 -31.57 -13.82 -9.71
C GLY A 147 -32.97 -13.55 -9.18
N ASP A 148 -33.60 -12.44 -9.56
CA ASP A 148 -34.96 -12.08 -9.14
C ASP A 148 -36.06 -12.86 -9.91
N GLY A 149 -35.67 -13.61 -10.93
CA GLY A 149 -36.55 -14.40 -11.80
C GLY A 149 -37.15 -13.59 -12.97
N ILE A 150 -36.77 -12.33 -13.13
CA ILE A 150 -37.12 -11.47 -14.25
C ILE A 150 -35.96 -11.47 -15.24
N VAL A 151 -36.30 -11.53 -16.54
CA VAL A 151 -35.28 -11.50 -17.60
C VAL A 151 -34.83 -10.05 -17.81
N ASP A 152 -33.55 -9.79 -17.55
CA ASP A 152 -32.90 -8.50 -17.76
C ASP A 152 -32.51 -8.26 -19.23
N ARG A 153 -32.12 -9.34 -19.92
CA ARG A 153 -31.65 -9.24 -21.32
C ARG A 153 -31.97 -10.50 -22.10
N GLU A 154 -32.50 -10.34 -23.30
CA GLU A 154 -32.76 -11.47 -24.21
C GLU A 154 -32.34 -11.19 -25.66
N GLY A 155 -31.94 -12.25 -26.36
CA GLY A 155 -31.47 -12.17 -27.75
C GLY A 155 -30.76 -13.44 -28.21
N TYR A 156 -30.54 -13.55 -29.52
CA TYR A 156 -29.83 -14.68 -30.13
C TYR A 156 -28.30 -14.52 -30.07
N ASP A 157 -27.82 -13.28 -29.92
CA ASP A 157 -26.39 -12.94 -29.99
C ASP A 157 -25.79 -12.68 -28.59
N LEU A 158 -26.37 -13.28 -27.54
CA LEU A 158 -26.02 -13.02 -26.13
C LEU A 158 -25.32 -14.20 -25.45
N MET A 159 -24.55 -14.99 -26.21
CA MET A 159 -23.68 -16.03 -25.64
C MET A 159 -22.66 -15.44 -24.65
N ALA A 160 -22.22 -14.20 -24.86
CA ALA A 160 -21.37 -13.45 -23.94
C ALA A 160 -21.91 -12.04 -23.73
N VAL A 161 -21.92 -11.56 -22.48
CA VAL A 161 -22.45 -10.25 -22.10
C VAL A 161 -21.57 -9.58 -21.05
N SER A 162 -21.31 -8.29 -21.23
CA SER A 162 -20.74 -7.44 -20.17
C SER A 162 -21.87 -6.86 -19.32
N TYR A 163 -21.67 -6.89 -18.00
CA TYR A 163 -22.62 -6.38 -17.01
C TYR A 163 -21.89 -5.73 -15.83
N GLU A 164 -22.45 -4.64 -15.32
CA GLU A 164 -21.99 -3.93 -14.12
C GLU A 164 -22.97 -4.19 -12.99
N TYR A 165 -22.48 -4.66 -11.83
CA TYR A 165 -23.23 -4.67 -10.59
C TYR A 165 -22.94 -3.38 -9.82
N PRO A 166 -23.87 -2.40 -9.81
CA PRO A 166 -23.59 -1.04 -9.34
C PRO A 166 -23.68 -0.90 -7.81
N GLN A 167 -24.26 -1.88 -7.12
CA GLN A 167 -24.47 -1.85 -5.68
C GLN A 167 -23.72 -3.00 -5.00
N PRO A 168 -23.31 -2.83 -3.73
CA PRO A 168 -22.73 -3.94 -2.99
C PRO A 168 -23.79 -5.00 -2.69
N GLY A 169 -23.45 -6.27 -2.89
CA GLY A 169 -24.39 -7.35 -2.72
C GLY A 169 -23.89 -8.70 -3.19
N HIS A 170 -24.67 -9.72 -2.84
CA HIS A 170 -24.57 -11.05 -3.43
C HIS A 170 -25.62 -11.15 -4.55
N TYR A 171 -25.18 -11.55 -5.72
CA TYR A 171 -26.00 -11.72 -6.91
C TYR A 171 -25.92 -13.17 -7.38
N SER A 172 -26.99 -13.68 -7.98
CA SER A 172 -27.03 -15.03 -8.54
C SER A 172 -27.47 -14.96 -9.99
N ALA A 173 -26.51 -14.77 -10.90
CA ALA A 173 -26.82 -14.73 -12.32
C ALA A 173 -27.33 -16.10 -12.80
N SER A 174 -28.36 -16.06 -13.62
CA SER A 174 -28.96 -17.19 -14.30
C SER A 174 -29.17 -16.89 -15.79
N LEU A 175 -29.24 -17.96 -16.58
CA LEU A 175 -29.41 -17.93 -18.01
C LEU A 175 -30.39 -19.03 -18.42
N THR A 176 -31.43 -18.66 -19.14
CA THR A 176 -32.33 -19.61 -19.78
C THR A 176 -32.02 -19.69 -21.26
N LEU A 177 -31.73 -20.91 -21.73
CA LEU A 177 -31.56 -21.23 -23.14
C LEU A 177 -32.85 -21.85 -23.69
N SER A 178 -33.26 -21.46 -24.89
CA SER A 178 -34.42 -22.06 -25.56
C SER A 178 -34.21 -22.28 -27.05
N GLN A 179 -34.67 -23.44 -27.54
CA GLN A 179 -34.62 -23.85 -28.96
C GLN A 179 -36.04 -23.91 -29.53
N GLY A 180 -36.54 -22.82 -30.11
CA GLY A 180 -37.87 -22.81 -30.73
C GLY A 180 -39.00 -23.27 -29.79
N LEU A 181 -39.68 -24.37 -30.11
CA LEU A 181 -40.76 -24.97 -29.30
C LEU A 181 -40.26 -26.02 -28.28
N GLY A 182 -38.95 -26.25 -28.18
CA GLY A 182 -38.34 -27.15 -27.20
C GLY A 182 -38.48 -26.64 -25.77
N ALA A 183 -38.35 -27.54 -24.80
CA ALA A 183 -38.33 -27.17 -23.39
C ALA A 183 -37.11 -26.28 -23.09
N PRO A 184 -37.28 -25.15 -22.37
CA PRO A 184 -36.17 -24.30 -22.00
C PRO A 184 -35.24 -25.01 -21.02
N VAL A 185 -33.94 -24.75 -21.15
CA VAL A 185 -32.90 -25.19 -20.22
C VAL A 185 -32.49 -24.00 -19.37
N VAL A 186 -32.81 -24.06 -18.07
CA VAL A 186 -32.39 -23.04 -17.11
C VAL A 186 -31.04 -23.44 -16.53
N ILE A 187 -30.08 -22.53 -16.61
CA ILE A 187 -28.74 -22.63 -16.06
C ILE A 187 -28.62 -21.55 -14.99
N SER A 188 -28.46 -21.92 -13.73
CA SER A 188 -28.50 -20.98 -12.61
C SER A 188 -27.31 -21.12 -11.67
N ASN A 189 -27.26 -20.22 -10.68
CA ASN A 189 -26.36 -20.24 -9.52
C ASN A 189 -24.91 -19.79 -9.78
N LEU A 190 -24.67 -18.88 -10.73
CA LEU A 190 -23.38 -18.18 -10.76
C LEU A 190 -23.37 -17.09 -9.69
N SER A 191 -22.84 -17.44 -8.51
CA SER A 191 -22.70 -16.53 -7.37
C SER A 191 -21.66 -15.45 -7.65
N LEU A 192 -22.10 -14.20 -7.60
CA LEU A 192 -21.28 -13.01 -7.80
C LEU A 192 -21.31 -12.15 -6.52
N TYR A 193 -20.16 -11.60 -6.15
CA TYR A 193 -20.04 -10.76 -4.96
C TYR A 193 -19.44 -9.39 -5.28
N SER A 194 -20.30 -8.38 -5.31
CA SER A 194 -19.89 -6.98 -5.39
C SER A 194 -19.66 -6.47 -3.97
N ALA A 195 -18.40 -6.36 -3.55
CA ALA A 195 -18.03 -5.93 -2.21
C ALA A 195 -18.10 -4.39 -2.09
N PRO A 196 -18.43 -3.83 -0.93
CA PRO A 196 -18.38 -2.38 -0.75
C PRO A 196 -16.95 -1.85 -0.93
N ALA A 197 -16.82 -0.73 -1.65
CA ALA A 197 -15.53 -0.04 -1.78
C ALA A 197 -15.08 0.56 -0.44
N PHE A 198 -16.03 1.09 0.33
CA PHE A 198 -15.85 1.62 1.69
C PHE A 198 -16.75 0.88 2.67
N ILE A 199 -16.15 0.33 3.73
CA ILE A 199 -16.81 -0.48 4.76
C ILE A 199 -16.57 0.20 6.10
N HIS A 200 -17.63 0.53 6.83
CA HIS A 200 -17.56 1.31 8.06
C HIS A 200 -17.66 0.42 9.30
N VAL A 201 -16.85 0.73 10.32
CA VAL A 201 -16.85 0.03 11.61
C VAL A 201 -17.01 1.03 12.75
N SER A 202 -18.06 0.84 13.55
CA SER A 202 -18.34 1.66 14.72
C SER A 202 -19.02 0.83 15.80
N PRO A 203 -18.59 0.89 17.08
CA PRO A 203 -19.26 0.18 18.17
C PRO A 203 -20.73 0.57 18.35
N SER A 204 -21.12 1.76 17.88
CA SER A 204 -22.50 2.27 17.91
C SER A 204 -23.28 2.06 16.60
N GLY A 205 -22.70 1.37 15.61
CA GLY A 205 -23.37 1.07 14.36
C GLY A 205 -24.54 0.09 14.51
N GLN A 206 -25.41 0.01 13.49
CA GLN A 206 -26.54 -0.93 13.47
C GLN A 206 -26.15 -2.36 13.09
N ASN A 207 -24.87 -2.60 12.74
CA ASN A 207 -24.39 -3.90 12.27
C ASN A 207 -25.23 -4.45 11.10
N THR A 208 -25.48 -3.61 10.09
CA THR A 208 -26.33 -3.93 8.94
C THR A 208 -25.50 -3.89 7.65
N PHE A 209 -25.38 -5.04 6.98
CA PHE A 209 -24.78 -5.12 5.64
C PHE A 209 -25.54 -4.18 4.67
N PRO A 210 -24.87 -3.45 3.76
CA PRO A 210 -23.45 -3.56 3.36
C PRO A 210 -22.44 -2.66 4.08
N PHE A 211 -22.77 -2.06 5.24
CA PHE A 211 -21.85 -1.22 6.02
C PHE A 211 -21.28 0.00 5.24
N THR A 212 -22.01 0.52 4.26
CA THR A 212 -21.56 1.61 3.37
C THR A 212 -21.59 3.00 4.00
N ASN A 213 -22.08 3.13 5.25
CA ASN A 213 -22.09 4.36 6.02
C ASN A 213 -22.05 4.08 7.53
N TRP A 214 -21.84 5.12 8.34
CA TRP A 214 -21.71 5.01 9.80
C TRP A 214 -22.96 4.51 10.53
N ILE A 215 -24.16 4.75 9.99
CA ILE A 215 -25.42 4.24 10.59
C ILE A 215 -25.44 2.73 10.46
N MET A 216 -25.13 2.23 9.26
CA MET A 216 -25.14 0.80 8.95
C MET A 216 -23.93 0.05 9.51
N ALA A 217 -22.85 0.74 9.88
CA ALA A 217 -21.54 0.22 10.23
C ALA A 217 -21.54 -1.09 11.06
N ALA A 218 -20.56 -1.95 10.76
CA ALA A 218 -20.31 -3.15 11.54
C ALA A 218 -19.92 -2.77 12.97
N THR A 219 -20.38 -3.52 13.96
CA THR A 219 -20.07 -3.25 15.38
C THR A 219 -18.75 -3.85 15.84
N ASN A 220 -18.11 -4.66 15.00
CA ASN A 220 -16.80 -5.24 15.24
C ASN A 220 -15.97 -5.28 13.94
N ILE A 221 -14.64 -5.26 14.08
CA ILE A 221 -13.72 -5.12 12.95
C ILE A 221 -13.73 -6.38 12.06
N GLN A 222 -13.77 -7.59 12.64
CA GLN A 222 -13.71 -8.83 11.86
C GLN A 222 -14.88 -8.94 10.88
N THR A 223 -16.10 -8.60 11.30
CA THR A 223 -17.29 -8.61 10.41
C THR A 223 -17.11 -7.70 9.19
N ALA A 224 -16.46 -6.54 9.35
CA ALA A 224 -16.15 -5.65 8.22
C ALA A 224 -15.00 -6.17 7.34
N VAL A 225 -13.99 -6.81 7.94
CA VAL A 225 -12.90 -7.44 7.20
C VAL A 225 -13.42 -8.61 6.35
N ASP A 226 -14.36 -9.40 6.87
CA ASP A 226 -14.92 -10.58 6.18
C ASP A 226 -15.70 -10.23 4.92
N VAL A 227 -16.32 -9.06 4.86
CA VAL A 227 -17.02 -8.57 3.65
C VAL A 227 -16.09 -7.84 2.67
N GLY A 228 -14.88 -7.49 3.08
CA GLY A 228 -13.91 -6.83 2.23
C GLY A 228 -13.25 -7.80 1.26
N VAL A 229 -13.05 -7.38 0.01
CA VAL A 229 -12.21 -8.07 -0.98
C VAL A 229 -10.97 -7.22 -1.27
N SER A 230 -9.98 -7.77 -1.97
CA SER A 230 -8.79 -6.97 -2.35
C SER A 230 -9.21 -5.69 -3.09
N GLY A 231 -8.75 -4.54 -2.60
CA GLY A 231 -9.15 -3.20 -3.04
C GLY A 231 -10.17 -2.50 -2.14
N SER A 232 -10.90 -3.21 -1.27
CA SER A 232 -11.82 -2.60 -0.30
C SER A 232 -11.07 -1.79 0.77
N ARG A 233 -11.73 -0.74 1.28
CA ARG A 233 -11.26 0.12 2.38
C ARG A 233 -12.15 -0.05 3.61
N VAL A 234 -11.58 -0.51 4.72
CA VAL A 234 -12.27 -0.68 6.00
C VAL A 234 -11.90 0.48 6.92
N LEU A 235 -12.89 1.30 7.25
CA LEU A 235 -12.76 2.54 8.02
C LEU A 235 -13.29 2.33 9.43
N VAL A 236 -12.42 2.51 10.43
CA VAL A 236 -12.73 2.26 11.84
C VAL A 236 -12.78 3.58 12.61
N THR A 237 -13.89 3.87 13.30
CA THR A 237 -14.00 5.05 14.16
C THR A 237 -13.06 4.97 15.37
N GLY A 238 -12.72 6.11 15.96
CA GLY A 238 -12.09 6.15 17.28
C GLY A 238 -12.93 5.44 18.35
N GLY A 239 -12.27 4.72 19.25
CA GLY A 239 -12.90 3.91 20.27
C GLY A 239 -12.04 2.74 20.72
N LEU A 240 -12.54 1.99 21.70
CA LEU A 240 -11.90 0.78 22.21
C LEU A 240 -12.60 -0.47 21.67
N TYR A 241 -11.85 -1.28 20.92
CA TYR A 241 -12.29 -2.54 20.34
C TYR A 241 -11.61 -3.70 21.06
N ARG A 242 -12.34 -4.34 21.98
CA ARG A 242 -11.87 -5.56 22.64
C ARG A 242 -12.18 -6.76 21.76
N ILE A 243 -11.17 -7.57 21.46
CA ILE A 243 -11.34 -8.73 20.59
C ILE A 243 -11.47 -10.00 21.42
N ALA A 244 -12.33 -10.90 20.95
CA ALA A 244 -12.45 -12.26 21.50
C ALA A 244 -11.50 -13.25 20.79
N SER A 245 -11.04 -12.90 19.59
CA SER A 245 -10.13 -13.67 18.74
C SER A 245 -9.33 -12.72 17.85
N SER A 246 -8.18 -13.17 17.34
CA SER A 246 -7.35 -12.37 16.43
C SER A 246 -8.11 -11.90 15.20
N ILE A 247 -7.93 -10.63 14.82
CA ILE A 247 -8.48 -10.07 13.59
C ILE A 247 -7.62 -10.54 12.42
N ARG A 248 -8.21 -11.33 11.51
CA ARG A 248 -7.51 -11.96 10.39
C ARG A 248 -7.75 -11.17 9.12
N VAL A 249 -6.70 -10.52 8.62
CA VAL A 249 -6.67 -9.77 7.37
C VAL A 249 -5.96 -10.61 6.30
N THR A 250 -6.76 -11.33 5.52
CA THR A 250 -6.27 -12.27 4.48
C THR A 250 -6.56 -11.79 3.05
N ASN A 251 -7.22 -10.64 2.90
CA ASN A 251 -7.47 -9.98 1.62
C ASN A 251 -6.60 -8.72 1.51
N GLY A 252 -6.36 -8.23 0.29
CA GLY A 252 -5.62 -7.00 0.03
C GLY A 252 -6.43 -5.75 0.33
N ILE A 253 -6.83 -5.58 1.59
CA ILE A 253 -7.64 -4.44 2.05
C ILE A 253 -6.78 -3.39 2.74
N TRP A 254 -7.24 -2.15 2.71
CA TRP A 254 -6.74 -1.10 3.59
C TRP A 254 -7.64 -0.99 4.82
N LEU A 255 -7.14 -1.39 5.98
CA LEU A 255 -7.81 -1.30 7.27
C LEU A 255 -7.23 -0.11 8.03
N CYS A 256 -8.04 0.92 8.26
CA CYS A 256 -7.59 2.22 8.77
C CYS A 256 -8.40 2.67 10.00
N GLY A 257 -7.70 3.03 11.08
CA GLY A 257 -8.26 3.79 12.20
C GLY A 257 -8.32 5.28 11.85
N MET A 258 -9.50 5.76 11.45
CA MET A 258 -9.66 7.09 10.83
C MET A 258 -9.29 8.26 11.75
N ASN A 259 -9.31 8.07 13.06
CA ASN A 259 -8.94 9.09 14.04
C ASN A 259 -7.48 8.96 14.51
N GLY A 260 -6.66 8.20 13.79
CA GLY A 260 -5.27 7.91 14.11
C GLY A 260 -5.09 6.92 15.25
N ALA A 261 -3.84 6.50 15.46
CA ALA A 261 -3.49 5.47 16.43
C ALA A 261 -3.87 5.86 17.87
N ALA A 262 -3.73 7.14 18.23
CA ALA A 262 -4.08 7.63 19.57
C ALA A 262 -5.57 7.44 19.92
N SER A 263 -6.45 7.40 18.92
CA SER A 263 -7.90 7.35 19.12
C SER A 263 -8.51 5.97 18.83
N THR A 264 -7.85 5.12 18.04
CA THR A 264 -8.40 3.82 17.60
C THR A 264 -7.66 2.67 18.27
N LEU A 265 -8.22 2.14 19.36
CA LEU A 265 -7.56 1.18 20.23
C LEU A 265 -8.10 -0.24 20.01
N VAL A 266 -7.21 -1.20 19.78
CA VAL A 266 -7.52 -2.63 19.72
C VAL A 266 -6.85 -3.35 20.89
N GLU A 267 -7.65 -4.06 21.69
CA GLU A 267 -7.19 -4.77 22.89
C GLU A 267 -7.36 -6.29 22.76
N GLY A 268 -6.25 -7.03 22.80
CA GLY A 268 -6.20 -8.49 22.88
C GLY A 268 -6.46 -9.09 24.27
N VAL A 269 -6.67 -8.23 25.28
CA VAL A 269 -7.01 -8.54 26.68
C VAL A 269 -6.12 -9.58 27.37
N TYR A 270 -4.86 -9.68 26.94
CA TYR A 270 -3.86 -10.68 27.34
C TYR A 270 -4.31 -12.13 27.13
N SER A 271 -5.19 -12.38 26.18
CA SER A 271 -5.60 -13.74 25.79
C SER A 271 -5.56 -14.00 24.30
N ASN A 272 -5.40 -12.96 23.47
CA ASN A 272 -5.45 -13.07 22.03
C ASN A 272 -4.34 -12.24 21.39
N ARG A 273 -3.74 -12.77 20.33
CA ARG A 273 -3.05 -11.96 19.31
C ARG A 273 -4.01 -10.91 18.75
N CYS A 274 -3.60 -9.65 18.61
CA CYS A 274 -4.51 -8.63 18.09
C CYS A 274 -4.81 -8.80 16.60
N PHE A 275 -3.77 -8.85 15.76
CA PHE A 275 -3.92 -8.93 14.31
C PHE A 275 -3.08 -10.05 13.68
N TYR A 276 -3.64 -10.63 12.63
CA TYR A 276 -2.97 -11.58 11.73
C TYR A 276 -3.09 -11.07 10.29
N LEU A 277 -1.96 -10.73 9.66
CA LEU A 277 -1.88 -10.28 8.27
C LEU A 277 -1.25 -11.36 7.40
N ASN A 278 -1.92 -11.73 6.30
CA ASN A 278 -1.42 -12.71 5.34
C ASN A 278 -1.85 -12.37 3.91
N HIS A 279 -1.57 -11.14 3.48
CA HIS A 279 -1.75 -10.74 2.09
C HIS A 279 -0.81 -9.56 1.78
N THR A 280 -0.10 -9.60 0.65
CA THR A 280 0.88 -8.56 0.28
C THR A 280 0.26 -7.17 0.12
N GLY A 281 -0.97 -7.09 -0.38
CA GLY A 281 -1.76 -5.86 -0.48
C GLY A 281 -2.53 -5.46 0.81
N ALA A 282 -2.38 -6.17 1.93
CA ALA A 282 -3.03 -5.77 3.18
C ALA A 282 -2.26 -4.62 3.83
N VAL A 283 -2.98 -3.57 4.23
CA VAL A 283 -2.43 -2.43 4.96
C VAL A 283 -3.21 -2.24 6.26
N LEU A 284 -2.54 -2.36 7.39
CA LEU A 284 -3.07 -2.07 8.73
C LEU A 284 -2.52 -0.71 9.17
N GLU A 285 -3.39 0.26 9.42
CA GLU A 285 -2.96 1.64 9.64
C GLU A 285 -3.71 2.40 10.72
N GLY A 286 -2.98 3.17 11.53
CA GLY A 286 -3.59 4.13 12.45
C GLY A 286 -4.25 3.49 13.67
N PHE A 287 -3.68 2.41 14.22
CA PHE A 287 -4.20 1.74 15.41
C PHE A 287 -3.22 1.79 16.58
N THR A 288 -3.73 1.99 17.80
CA THR A 288 -3.05 1.51 19.00
C THR A 288 -3.42 0.05 19.22
N ILE A 289 -2.42 -0.83 19.18
CA ILE A 289 -2.54 -2.27 19.31
C ILE A 289 -1.92 -2.66 20.64
N ARG A 290 -2.74 -3.11 21.59
CA ARG A 290 -2.26 -3.34 22.95
C ARG A 290 -2.80 -4.56 23.65
N LYS A 291 -2.07 -5.00 24.67
CA LYS A 291 -2.43 -6.16 25.50
C LYS A 291 -2.72 -7.40 24.64
N GLY A 292 -2.06 -7.51 23.49
CA GLY A 292 -2.04 -8.72 22.71
C GLY A 292 -1.21 -9.77 23.43
N TYR A 293 -1.67 -11.02 23.40
CA TYR A 293 -0.95 -12.13 23.99
C TYR A 293 -1.06 -13.38 23.13
N GLU A 294 0.08 -13.99 22.84
CA GLU A 294 0.13 -15.30 22.22
C GLU A 294 1.11 -16.20 22.96
N LYS A 295 0.63 -17.35 23.44
CA LYS A 295 1.40 -18.22 24.34
C LYS A 295 2.22 -19.26 23.59
N TYR A 296 1.71 -19.72 22.45
CA TYR A 296 2.25 -20.90 21.76
C TYR A 296 2.76 -20.61 20.36
N GLU A 297 2.54 -19.38 19.88
CA GLU A 297 2.90 -18.94 18.54
C GLU A 297 3.57 -17.54 18.57
N ASP A 298 3.63 -16.93 17.38
CA ASP A 298 4.34 -15.69 17.09
C ASP A 298 3.42 -14.45 17.18
N GLY A 299 3.98 -13.29 17.51
CA GLY A 299 3.35 -11.97 17.33
C GLY A 299 2.24 -11.67 18.34
N GLY A 300 2.57 -11.07 19.49
CA GLY A 300 1.58 -10.75 20.53
C GLY A 300 0.60 -9.67 20.08
N GLY A 301 1.11 -8.55 19.61
CA GLY A 301 0.30 -7.51 18.96
C GLY A 301 -0.09 -7.95 17.54
N VAL A 302 0.90 -8.11 16.67
CA VAL A 302 0.69 -8.41 15.26
C VAL A 302 1.57 -9.57 14.81
N LEU A 303 0.97 -10.56 14.15
CA LEU A 303 1.67 -11.49 13.28
C LEU A 303 1.45 -11.07 11.83
N CYS A 304 2.50 -10.63 11.15
CA CYS A 304 2.47 -10.24 9.75
C CYS A 304 3.32 -11.22 8.94
N LYS A 305 2.64 -12.08 8.18
CA LYS A 305 3.30 -12.96 7.19
C LYS A 305 3.61 -12.19 5.91
N SER A 306 2.70 -11.31 5.51
CA SER A 306 2.87 -10.37 4.39
C SER A 306 1.88 -9.21 4.55
N GLY A 307 2.22 -8.06 3.96
CA GLY A 307 1.46 -6.81 4.07
C GLY A 307 2.25 -5.71 4.78
N MET A 308 1.55 -4.66 5.19
CA MET A 308 2.14 -3.47 5.82
C MET A 308 1.41 -3.11 7.12
N VAL A 309 2.17 -2.89 8.17
CA VAL A 309 1.73 -2.28 9.43
C VAL A 309 2.28 -0.86 9.44
N LYS A 310 1.42 0.15 9.32
CA LYS A 310 1.82 1.55 9.10
C LYS A 310 1.24 2.48 10.15
N ARG A 311 1.99 3.48 10.64
CA ARG A 311 1.46 4.53 11.54
C ARG A 311 0.69 3.94 12.74
N CYS A 312 1.23 2.87 13.32
CA CYS A 312 0.61 2.14 14.43
C CYS A 312 1.42 2.32 15.72
N ILE A 313 0.71 2.28 16.85
CA ILE A 313 1.31 2.23 18.18
C ILE A 313 1.15 0.82 18.72
N LEU A 314 2.25 0.11 18.97
CA LEU A 314 2.23 -1.23 19.54
C LEU A 314 2.78 -1.20 20.96
N VAL A 315 1.89 -1.45 21.92
CA VAL A 315 2.18 -1.25 23.34
C VAL A 315 1.65 -2.36 24.24
N ASP A 316 2.42 -2.73 25.27
CA ASP A 316 2.01 -3.69 26.30
C ASP A 316 1.60 -5.07 25.73
N ASN A 317 2.17 -5.47 24.60
CA ASN A 317 1.92 -6.78 24.00
C ASN A 317 2.96 -7.82 24.44
N GLN A 318 2.58 -9.10 24.45
CA GLN A 318 3.38 -10.19 24.96
C GLN A 318 3.33 -11.43 24.06
N ALA A 319 4.47 -12.06 23.79
CA ALA A 319 4.54 -13.34 23.05
C ALA A 319 5.81 -14.12 23.37
N ASP A 320 5.95 -15.34 22.84
CA ASP A 320 7.26 -16.00 22.83
C ASP A 320 8.20 -15.35 21.81
N TRP A 321 7.69 -14.97 20.63
CA TRP A 321 8.45 -14.30 19.59
C TRP A 321 7.71 -13.08 19.06
N GLY A 322 8.34 -11.91 19.04
CA GLY A 322 7.73 -10.68 18.53
C GLY A 322 6.62 -10.17 19.45
N GLY A 323 6.98 -9.55 20.57
CA GLY A 323 6.00 -9.08 21.55
C GLY A 323 5.03 -8.08 20.93
N GLY A 324 5.56 -7.01 20.33
CA GLY A 324 4.80 -6.06 19.52
C GLY A 324 4.44 -6.63 18.15
N ILE A 325 5.44 -6.87 17.31
CA ILE A 325 5.29 -7.35 15.93
C ILE A 325 6.16 -8.58 15.69
N TYR A 326 5.62 -9.57 15.01
CA TYR A 326 6.39 -10.61 14.32
C TYR A 326 6.20 -10.52 12.81
N LEU A 327 7.30 -10.37 12.07
CA LEU A 327 7.34 -10.25 10.62
C LEU A 327 8.03 -11.48 10.03
N MET A 328 7.28 -12.32 9.30
CA MET A 328 7.88 -13.35 8.41
C MET A 328 8.24 -12.81 7.03
N GLY A 329 7.75 -11.62 6.75
CA GLY A 329 7.84 -10.86 5.51
C GLY A 329 7.01 -9.58 5.71
N GLY A 330 6.89 -8.76 4.68
CA GLY A 330 6.16 -7.49 4.79
C GLY A 330 6.92 -6.41 5.56
N ARG A 331 6.19 -5.39 6.01
CA ARG A 331 6.78 -4.14 6.51
C ARG A 331 6.09 -3.60 7.76
N ALA A 332 6.88 -3.10 8.70
CA ALA A 332 6.45 -2.15 9.72
C ALA A 332 7.00 -0.75 9.36
N GLU A 333 6.15 0.24 9.21
CA GLU A 333 6.49 1.60 8.76
C GLU A 333 5.88 2.66 9.68
N ASP A 334 6.63 3.70 10.04
CA ASP A 334 6.14 4.83 10.84
C ASP A 334 5.50 4.39 12.17
N CYS A 335 6.04 3.34 12.81
CA CYS A 335 5.43 2.74 14.00
C CYS A 335 6.15 3.14 15.29
N LEU A 336 5.35 3.35 16.35
CA LEU A 336 5.84 3.43 17.73
C LEU A 336 5.70 2.05 18.37
N VAL A 337 6.80 1.45 18.80
CA VAL A 337 6.82 0.10 19.38
C VAL A 337 7.45 0.14 20.76
N TYR A 338 6.64 0.05 21.82
CA TYR A 338 7.15 0.21 23.18
C TYR A 338 6.46 -0.61 24.26
N SER A 339 7.18 -0.86 25.36
CA SER A 339 6.66 -1.62 26.52
C SER A 339 6.13 -3.02 26.16
N ASN A 340 6.61 -3.61 25.07
CA ASN A 340 6.28 -4.98 24.70
C ASN A 340 7.29 -5.97 25.30
N ALA A 341 6.88 -7.22 25.50
CA ALA A 341 7.75 -8.25 26.05
C ALA A 341 7.70 -9.56 25.27
N ALA A 342 8.86 -10.19 25.05
CA ALA A 342 8.91 -11.52 24.47
C ALA A 342 10.10 -12.36 24.95
N ARG A 343 10.23 -13.61 24.50
CA ARG A 343 11.49 -14.35 24.63
C ARG A 343 12.51 -13.84 23.62
N CYS A 344 12.11 -13.63 22.36
CA CYS A 344 12.94 -12.97 21.34
C CYS A 344 12.17 -11.85 20.64
N GLY A 345 12.80 -10.70 20.41
CA GLY A 345 12.19 -9.56 19.73
C GLY A 345 11.08 -8.96 20.57
N GLY A 346 11.43 -8.28 21.67
CA GLY A 346 10.44 -7.70 22.58
C GLY A 346 9.52 -6.73 21.84
N GLY A 347 10.11 -5.80 21.08
CA GLY A 347 9.39 -4.92 20.16
C GLY A 347 9.05 -5.63 18.84
N ILE A 348 10.06 -5.90 18.02
CA ILE A 348 9.91 -6.46 16.66
C ILE A 348 10.76 -7.71 16.49
N TYR A 349 10.20 -8.75 15.90
CA TYR A 349 10.91 -9.94 15.46
C TYR A 349 10.84 -10.06 13.94
N PHE A 350 11.98 -10.22 13.27
CA PHE A 350 12.08 -10.54 11.85
C PHE A 350 12.48 -11.99 11.64
N ARG A 351 11.71 -12.70 10.82
CA ARG A 351 12.04 -14.02 10.30
C ARG A 351 12.25 -13.88 8.79
N TYR A 352 13.49 -13.99 8.33
CA TYR A 352 13.89 -13.80 6.93
C TYR A 352 13.96 -12.34 6.46
N ASP A 353 13.04 -11.82 5.63
CA ASP A 353 13.25 -10.59 4.83
C ASP A 353 12.34 -9.41 5.19
N GLY A 354 11.67 -9.47 6.35
CA GLY A 354 10.83 -8.36 6.82
C GLY A 354 11.60 -7.04 7.01
N VAL A 355 10.89 -5.92 6.86
CA VAL A 355 11.45 -4.56 6.92
C VAL A 355 10.80 -3.76 8.05
N GLY A 356 11.59 -3.18 8.94
CA GLY A 356 11.18 -2.13 9.87
C GLY A 356 11.79 -0.81 9.41
N GLN A 357 10.95 0.15 9.05
CA GLN A 357 11.39 1.42 8.49
C GLN A 357 10.75 2.59 9.25
N ASN A 358 11.55 3.61 9.59
CA ASN A 358 11.05 4.83 10.23
C ASN A 358 10.28 4.56 11.53
N CYS A 359 10.77 3.61 12.33
CA CYS A 359 10.14 3.21 13.58
C CYS A 359 10.92 3.72 14.79
N LEU A 360 10.18 4.13 15.83
CA LEU A 360 10.73 4.38 17.15
C LEU A 360 10.44 3.16 18.06
N VAL A 361 11.49 2.47 18.49
CA VAL A 361 11.41 1.23 19.25
C VAL A 361 12.06 1.41 20.63
N TYR A 362 11.26 1.49 21.70
CA TYR A 362 11.80 1.79 23.02
C TYR A 362 11.15 1.06 24.19
N GLY A 363 11.88 0.88 25.30
CA GLY A 363 11.31 0.33 26.53
C GLY A 363 10.75 -1.10 26.41
N ASN A 364 11.18 -1.87 25.41
CA ASN A 364 10.77 -3.25 25.20
C ASN A 364 11.71 -4.22 25.93
N ARG A 365 11.22 -5.44 26.21
CA ARG A 365 11.95 -6.44 27.00
C ARG A 365 12.01 -7.81 26.32
N ALA A 366 13.19 -8.41 26.24
CA ALA A 366 13.33 -9.79 25.77
C ALA A 366 14.47 -10.59 26.44
N ALA A 367 14.66 -11.85 26.06
CA ALA A 367 15.93 -12.55 26.30
C ALA A 367 16.93 -12.26 25.17
N TYR A 368 16.47 -12.16 23.93
CA TYR A 368 17.27 -11.80 22.75
C TYR A 368 16.60 -10.65 21.99
N GLY A 369 17.32 -9.56 21.74
CA GLY A 369 16.78 -8.44 20.96
C GLY A 369 15.62 -7.75 21.68
N GLY A 370 15.93 -6.96 22.70
CA GLY A 370 14.90 -6.29 23.51
C GLY A 370 14.00 -5.41 22.64
N GLY A 371 14.61 -4.55 21.82
CA GLY A 371 13.91 -3.79 20.79
C GLY A 371 13.60 -4.66 19.57
N VAL A 372 14.64 -5.19 18.92
CA VAL A 372 14.55 -5.89 17.64
C VAL A 372 15.34 -7.19 17.67
N TYR A 373 14.77 -8.27 17.11
CA TYR A 373 15.47 -9.52 16.84
C TYR A 373 15.37 -9.91 15.37
N CYS A 374 16.49 -10.14 14.71
CA CYS A 374 16.60 -10.57 13.32
C CYS A 374 17.05 -12.04 13.26
N PHE A 375 16.25 -12.92 12.66
CA PHE A 375 16.54 -14.33 12.50
C PHE A 375 16.57 -14.73 11.03
N ASN A 376 17.74 -15.14 10.53
CA ASN A 376 18.01 -15.41 9.11
C ASN A 376 17.76 -14.20 8.19
N GLY A 377 17.95 -12.98 8.70
CA GLY A 377 17.76 -11.74 7.95
C GLY A 377 16.83 -10.73 8.65
N GLY A 378 16.48 -9.68 7.92
CA GLY A 378 15.62 -8.56 8.34
C GLY A 378 16.33 -7.24 8.07
N ARG A 379 15.57 -6.18 7.77
CA ARG A 379 16.13 -4.84 7.50
C ARG A 379 15.53 -3.83 8.46
N VAL A 380 16.39 -3.08 9.15
CA VAL A 380 16.02 -1.97 10.03
C VAL A 380 16.55 -0.68 9.40
N GLN A 381 15.68 0.28 9.06
CA GLN A 381 16.07 1.45 8.28
C GLN A 381 15.45 2.72 8.86
N ASN A 382 16.24 3.78 9.07
CA ASN A 382 15.74 5.06 9.61
C ASN A 382 15.05 4.89 10.96
N CYS A 383 15.54 4.00 11.82
CA CYS A 383 14.90 3.73 13.10
C CYS A 383 15.68 4.35 14.26
N THR A 384 14.98 4.59 15.37
CA THR A 384 15.62 4.88 16.66
C THR A 384 15.27 3.78 17.65
N ILE A 385 16.28 3.10 18.17
CA ILE A 385 16.14 1.96 19.09
C ILE A 385 16.81 2.31 20.41
N SER A 386 16.02 2.59 21.45
CA SER A 386 16.55 3.11 22.72
C SER A 386 15.84 2.60 23.97
N GLY A 387 16.56 2.49 25.10
CA GLY A 387 15.95 2.12 26.38
C GLY A 387 15.36 0.71 26.43
N ASN A 388 15.72 -0.18 25.51
CA ASN A 388 15.25 -1.57 25.51
C ASN A 388 16.15 -2.47 26.36
N TRP A 389 15.62 -3.59 26.85
CA TRP A 389 16.35 -4.53 27.69
C TRP A 389 16.31 -5.95 27.14
N ALA A 390 17.48 -6.60 27.07
CA ALA A 390 17.56 -8.05 26.85
C ALA A 390 18.80 -8.68 27.46
N THR A 391 18.80 -10.00 27.68
CA THR A 391 20.03 -10.71 28.07
C THR A 391 21.09 -10.57 26.98
N ASN A 392 20.71 -10.72 25.71
CA ASN A 392 21.57 -10.62 24.54
C ASN A 392 21.04 -9.55 23.57
N GLY A 393 21.78 -8.46 23.39
CA GLY A 393 21.41 -7.37 22.48
C GLY A 393 20.16 -6.63 22.93
N GLY A 394 20.30 -5.72 23.90
CA GLY A 394 19.19 -4.92 24.42
C GLY A 394 18.43 -4.18 23.32
N GLY A 395 19.15 -3.53 22.41
CA GLY A 395 18.58 -2.85 21.24
C GLY A 395 18.22 -3.83 20.13
N LEU A 396 19.23 -4.34 19.42
CA LEU A 396 19.06 -5.20 18.24
C LEU A 396 19.93 -6.46 18.34
N ALA A 397 19.35 -7.63 18.20
CA ALA A 397 20.12 -8.88 18.09
C ALA A 397 19.91 -9.55 16.73
N THR A 398 20.98 -10.02 16.11
CA THR A 398 20.95 -10.74 14.82
C THR A 398 21.45 -12.16 14.98
N TYR A 399 20.74 -13.12 14.40
CA TYR A 399 21.13 -14.52 14.34
C TYR A 399 21.05 -15.01 12.89
N HIS A 400 22.22 -15.34 12.31
CA HIS A 400 22.38 -15.71 10.90
C HIS A 400 21.97 -14.62 9.90
N GLY A 401 22.43 -13.39 10.16
CA GLY A 401 22.25 -12.25 9.24
C GLY A 401 21.18 -11.24 9.68
N GLY A 402 21.09 -10.17 8.90
CA GLY A 402 20.28 -8.97 9.19
C GLY A 402 21.01 -7.73 8.68
N ALA A 403 20.28 -6.63 8.53
CA ALA A 403 20.86 -5.35 8.16
C ALA A 403 20.23 -4.22 8.99
N ALA A 404 21.04 -3.24 9.40
CA ALA A 404 20.52 -1.94 9.80
C ALA A 404 21.21 -0.81 9.05
N ALA A 405 20.43 0.17 8.63
CA ALA A 405 20.90 1.35 7.94
C ALA A 405 20.26 2.61 8.52
N ASN A 406 21.01 3.71 8.56
CA ASN A 406 20.50 5.01 9.00
C ASN A 406 19.77 4.95 10.37
N THR A 407 20.29 4.15 11.31
CA THR A 407 19.57 3.79 12.54
C THR A 407 20.37 4.17 13.77
N ILE A 408 19.71 4.77 14.77
CA ILE A 408 20.30 5.02 16.10
C ILE A 408 20.05 3.82 17.02
N LEU A 409 21.10 3.29 17.65
CA LEU A 409 21.04 2.27 18.70
C LEU A 409 21.82 2.73 19.94
N THR A 410 21.13 3.31 20.91
CA THR A 410 21.76 3.84 22.14
C THR A 410 20.91 3.59 23.38
N GLY A 411 21.50 3.72 24.57
CA GLY A 411 20.76 3.64 25.84
C GLY A 411 20.05 2.31 26.09
N ASN A 412 20.40 1.24 25.37
CA ASN A 412 19.82 -0.09 25.59
C ASN A 412 20.66 -0.88 26.61
N TYR A 413 20.02 -1.87 27.24
CA TYR A 413 20.55 -2.61 28.37
C TYR A 413 20.63 -4.10 28.06
N GLY A 414 21.73 -4.73 28.47
CA GLY A 414 21.83 -6.17 28.44
C GLY A 414 23.08 -6.75 29.08
N SER A 415 23.03 -8.04 29.38
CA SER A 415 24.18 -8.74 29.97
C SER A 415 25.27 -9.02 28.94
N ASN A 416 24.87 -9.29 27.69
CA ASN A 416 25.75 -9.62 26.57
C ASN A 416 25.42 -8.71 25.38
N GLY A 417 26.18 -7.63 25.23
CA GLY A 417 25.93 -6.62 24.19
C GLY A 417 24.76 -5.71 24.55
N LEU A 418 25.08 -4.48 24.98
CA LEU A 418 24.09 -3.49 25.42
C LEU A 418 23.15 -3.09 24.29
N ASN A 419 23.72 -2.51 23.22
CA ASN A 419 22.96 -2.00 22.09
C ASN A 419 22.72 -3.06 21.02
N TYR A 420 23.68 -3.95 20.80
CA TYR A 420 23.53 -5.02 19.82
C TYR A 420 24.23 -6.31 20.20
N PHE A 421 23.77 -7.41 19.60
CA PHE A 421 24.39 -8.72 19.70
C PHE A 421 24.33 -9.42 18.34
N ILE A 422 25.45 -9.96 17.87
CA ILE A 422 25.56 -10.59 16.56
C ILE A 422 26.01 -12.03 16.76
N GLU A 423 25.27 -12.97 16.18
CA GLU A 423 25.58 -14.39 16.18
C GLU A 423 25.36 -15.00 14.79
N GLY A 424 26.21 -15.95 14.39
CA GLY A 424 26.14 -16.60 13.08
C GLY A 424 26.74 -15.75 11.95
N TYR A 425 26.06 -15.70 10.80
CA TYR A 425 26.48 -14.87 9.66
C TYR A 425 26.53 -13.38 9.98
N PRO A 426 27.46 -12.62 9.37
CA PRO A 426 27.63 -11.20 9.66
C PRO A 426 26.37 -10.40 9.27
N ALA A 427 26.03 -9.45 10.12
CA ALA A 427 25.03 -8.43 9.81
C ALA A 427 25.66 -7.27 9.01
N ALA A 428 24.87 -6.64 8.13
CA ALA A 428 25.28 -5.49 7.35
C ALA A 428 24.88 -4.18 8.05
N TRP A 429 25.80 -3.24 8.14
CA TRP A 429 25.58 -1.96 8.83
C TRP A 429 26.02 -0.81 7.95
N SER A 430 25.27 0.29 7.95
CA SER A 430 25.66 1.52 7.25
C SER A 430 24.96 2.74 7.83
N TYR A 431 25.68 3.84 8.07
CA TYR A 431 25.13 5.08 8.60
C TYR A 431 24.38 4.88 9.93
N CYS A 432 24.86 3.98 10.80
CA CYS A 432 24.24 3.76 12.11
C CYS A 432 24.98 4.55 13.19
N CYS A 433 24.28 5.05 14.20
CA CYS A 433 24.89 5.63 15.40
C CYS A 433 24.74 4.67 16.58
N ALA A 434 25.84 4.10 17.07
CA ALA A 434 25.81 3.14 18.16
C ALA A 434 27.11 3.09 18.98
N TYR A 435 27.00 2.64 20.24
CA TYR A 435 28.13 2.27 21.08
C TYR A 435 28.03 0.79 21.51
N PRO A 436 29.08 -0.04 21.33
CA PRO A 436 30.31 0.21 20.57
C PRO A 436 30.06 0.49 19.07
N LEU A 437 31.07 0.96 18.35
CA LEU A 437 30.98 1.23 16.91
C LEU A 437 30.60 -0.03 16.11
N LEU A 438 29.60 0.12 15.23
CA LEU A 438 29.22 -0.90 14.26
C LEU A 438 30.16 -0.86 13.04
N SER A 439 30.57 -2.03 12.56
CA SER A 439 31.41 -2.15 11.35
C SER A 439 30.57 -1.92 10.10
N GLY A 440 30.48 -0.68 9.65
CA GLY A 440 29.67 -0.26 8.51
C GLY A 440 30.05 1.13 8.01
N ALA A 441 29.97 1.35 6.69
CA ALA A 441 30.28 2.66 6.09
C ALA A 441 29.41 3.76 6.70
N GLY A 442 30.00 4.93 6.98
CA GLY A 442 29.28 6.08 7.56
C GLY A 442 28.75 5.89 8.99
N SER A 443 29.04 4.77 9.66
CA SER A 443 28.56 4.54 11.03
C SER A 443 29.36 5.35 12.05
N LEU A 444 28.65 5.85 13.06
CA LEU A 444 29.16 6.73 14.11
C LEU A 444 29.21 6.00 15.45
N ASN A 445 30.19 6.38 16.26
CA ASN A 445 30.26 6.04 17.68
C ASN A 445 30.28 7.35 18.48
N ALA A 446 29.10 7.92 18.66
CA ALA A 446 28.91 9.17 19.38
C ALA A 446 27.59 9.16 20.14
N ASP A 447 27.42 10.11 21.06
CA ASP A 447 26.12 10.37 21.67
C ASP A 447 25.22 11.05 20.64
N PRO A 448 24.04 10.52 20.30
CA PRO A 448 23.09 11.18 19.40
C PRO A 448 22.50 12.47 19.96
N GLN A 449 22.73 12.83 21.23
CA GLN A 449 22.28 14.11 21.82
C GLN A 449 20.78 14.33 21.66
N PHE A 450 19.98 13.40 22.20
CA PHE A 450 18.53 13.55 22.23
C PHE A 450 18.10 14.73 23.10
N VAL A 451 17.00 15.40 22.74
CA VAL A 451 16.41 16.52 23.50
C VAL A 451 16.13 16.10 24.95
N ASP A 452 15.35 15.04 25.17
CA ASP A 452 15.14 14.44 26.50
C ASP A 452 14.75 12.97 26.41
N ALA A 453 15.76 12.10 26.33
CA ALA A 453 15.56 10.66 26.29
C ALA A 453 14.86 10.09 27.55
N THR A 454 14.90 10.80 28.68
CA THR A 454 14.22 10.36 29.92
C THR A 454 12.72 10.64 29.89
N ALA A 455 12.32 11.72 29.21
CA ALA A 455 10.94 12.03 28.87
C ALA A 455 10.43 11.29 27.61
N ARG A 456 11.30 10.49 26.95
CA ARG A 456 11.03 9.77 25.68
C ARG A 456 10.93 10.69 24.47
N ASP A 457 11.55 11.86 24.56
CA ASP A 457 11.78 12.75 23.44
C ASP A 457 13.12 12.39 22.78
N TYR A 458 13.03 11.74 21.63
CA TYR A 458 14.18 11.25 20.87
C TYR A 458 14.51 12.11 19.65
N HIS A 459 13.98 13.34 19.58
CA HIS A 459 14.45 14.33 18.61
C HIS A 459 15.92 14.68 18.89
N LEU A 460 16.65 15.03 17.83
CA LEU A 460 18.05 15.44 17.93
C LEU A 460 18.15 16.91 18.36
N GLN A 461 19.15 17.23 19.17
CA GLN A 461 19.50 18.62 19.48
C GLN A 461 20.36 19.24 18.37
N ALA A 462 20.33 20.58 18.28
CA ALA A 462 21.25 21.33 17.41
C ALA A 462 22.71 20.99 17.77
N GLY A 463 23.48 20.53 16.78
CA GLY A 463 24.87 20.10 16.95
C GLY A 463 25.06 18.61 17.22
N SER A 464 23.97 17.82 17.19
CA SER A 464 24.07 16.35 17.25
C SER A 464 24.95 15.81 16.12
N PRO A 465 25.83 14.83 16.39
CA PRO A 465 26.61 14.17 15.34
C PRO A 465 25.75 13.34 14.39
N CYS A 466 24.47 13.11 14.71
CA CYS A 466 23.55 12.38 13.85
C CYS A 466 22.82 13.28 12.85
N VAL A 467 22.89 14.60 13.03
CA VAL A 467 22.33 15.58 12.09
C VAL A 467 23.14 15.57 10.80
N ASP A 468 22.47 15.47 9.66
CA ASP A 468 23.01 15.43 8.30
C ASP A 468 24.10 14.37 8.11
N ALA A 469 24.06 13.30 8.92
CA ALA A 469 25.06 12.25 8.91
C ALA A 469 24.62 10.98 8.18
N GLY A 470 23.36 10.90 7.78
CA GLY A 470 22.72 9.73 7.18
C GLY A 470 22.99 9.51 5.70
N HIS A 471 22.38 8.46 5.15
CA HIS A 471 22.47 8.14 3.73
C HIS A 471 21.49 8.99 2.91
N THR A 472 21.89 9.43 1.72
CA THR A 472 21.13 10.37 0.88
C THR A 472 20.08 9.72 -0.04
N GLU A 473 20.02 8.39 -0.16
CA GLU A 473 18.91 7.74 -0.86
C GLU A 473 17.67 7.70 0.04
N VAL A 474 16.76 8.64 -0.23
CA VAL A 474 15.63 9.03 0.64
C VAL A 474 14.48 8.03 0.55
N PHE A 475 14.37 7.13 1.52
CA PHE A 475 13.13 6.42 1.82
C PHE A 475 13.03 6.13 3.32
N PRO A 476 11.95 6.53 4.03
CA PRO A 476 10.78 7.24 3.49
C PRO A 476 11.06 8.72 3.24
N SER A 477 10.19 9.36 2.46
CA SER A 477 10.28 10.80 2.11
C SER A 477 9.89 11.74 3.27
N PHE A 478 9.36 11.19 4.36
CA PHE A 478 9.03 11.91 5.57
C PHE A 478 9.57 11.15 6.79
N ASP A 479 9.91 11.88 7.83
CA ASP A 479 10.26 11.35 9.14
C ASP A 479 9.01 10.91 9.94
N LEU A 480 9.21 10.52 11.19
CA LEU A 480 8.14 10.02 12.04
C LEU A 480 7.16 11.11 12.52
N ASP A 481 7.57 12.39 12.50
CA ASP A 481 6.73 13.55 12.79
C ASP A 481 6.05 14.12 11.54
N GLY A 482 6.44 13.63 10.35
CA GLY A 482 5.92 14.07 9.07
C GLY A 482 6.72 15.21 8.45
N LEU A 483 7.92 15.51 8.95
CA LEU A 483 8.86 16.43 8.30
C LEU A 483 9.43 15.78 7.04
N PRO A 484 9.57 16.51 5.92
CA PRO A 484 10.16 15.98 4.70
C PRO A 484 11.64 15.65 4.90
N ARG A 485 12.19 14.82 4.02
CA ARG A 485 13.61 14.45 3.99
C ARG A 485 14.18 14.62 2.58
N PRO A 486 15.45 15.00 2.41
CA PRO A 486 16.38 15.47 3.45
C PRO A 486 16.20 16.96 3.74
N LEU A 487 16.45 17.39 4.98
CA LEU A 487 16.62 18.80 5.33
C LEU A 487 18.11 19.12 5.54
N ASP A 488 18.48 20.41 5.45
CA ASP A 488 19.81 20.92 5.78
C ASP A 488 19.90 21.27 7.27
N GLY A 489 19.99 20.24 8.11
CA GLY A 489 19.97 20.38 9.56
C GLY A 489 21.16 21.15 10.15
N HIS A 490 22.21 21.40 9.36
CA HIS A 490 23.38 22.20 9.75
C HIS A 490 23.52 23.56 9.06
N ALA A 491 22.59 23.90 8.16
CA ALA A 491 22.54 25.16 7.43
C ALA A 491 23.83 25.47 6.66
N ASP A 492 24.40 24.46 5.97
CA ASP A 492 25.61 24.60 5.15
C ASP A 492 25.35 24.61 3.62
N GLY A 493 24.08 24.46 3.22
CA GLY A 493 23.61 24.41 1.84
C GLY A 493 23.71 23.03 1.19
N ALA A 494 23.91 21.95 1.96
CA ALA A 494 24.01 20.58 1.45
C ALA A 494 23.11 19.61 2.26
N PRO A 495 21.78 19.58 2.00
CA PRO A 495 20.83 18.78 2.77
C PRO A 495 21.16 17.29 2.72
N ARG A 496 21.12 16.63 3.87
CA ARG A 496 21.31 15.18 4.01
C ARG A 496 20.41 14.65 5.11
N CYS A 497 19.89 13.44 4.92
CA CYS A 497 19.06 12.80 5.94
C CYS A 497 19.81 12.67 7.28
N ASP A 498 19.08 12.82 8.37
CA ASP A 498 19.57 12.48 9.69
C ASP A 498 19.64 10.97 9.90
N ILE A 499 20.55 10.52 10.75
CA ILE A 499 20.53 9.14 11.26
C ILE A 499 19.41 9.02 12.29
N GLY A 500 18.44 8.13 12.06
CA GLY A 500 17.34 7.87 12.98
C GLY A 500 15.97 8.02 12.34
N CYS A 501 14.91 8.01 13.17
CA CYS A 501 13.52 8.14 12.72
C CYS A 501 13.00 9.58 12.64
N TYR A 502 13.75 10.56 13.15
CA TYR A 502 13.42 11.99 13.04
C TYR A 502 14.38 12.69 12.09
N GLU A 503 13.93 13.79 11.51
CA GLU A 503 14.73 14.76 10.74
C GLU A 503 14.80 16.07 11.53
N PHE A 504 15.97 16.68 11.60
CA PHE A 504 16.20 17.92 12.30
C PHE A 504 16.02 19.10 11.34
N MET A 505 14.98 19.91 11.60
CA MET A 505 14.78 21.16 10.90
C MET A 505 15.56 22.29 11.58
N HIS A 506 16.54 22.85 10.90
CA HIS A 506 17.26 24.02 11.38
C HIS A 506 16.47 25.30 11.10
N ALA A 507 16.34 26.18 12.10
CA ALA A 507 15.46 27.35 12.01
C ALA A 507 15.85 28.41 10.95
N LEU A 508 17.04 28.29 10.34
CA LEU A 508 17.57 29.20 9.33
C LEU A 508 18.01 28.48 8.05
N ALA A 509 17.75 27.17 7.94
CA ALA A 509 18.09 26.43 6.73
C ALA A 509 17.07 26.69 5.63
N ASP A 510 17.57 26.59 4.41
CA ASP A 510 16.87 26.69 3.12
C ASP A 510 17.40 25.48 2.34
N SER A 511 16.65 24.39 2.41
CA SER A 511 17.12 23.06 2.04
C SER A 511 17.14 22.86 0.52
N ASP A 512 16.33 23.58 -0.26
CA ASP A 512 16.33 23.51 -1.72
C ASP A 512 16.95 24.73 -2.42
N GLY A 513 17.29 25.77 -1.66
CA GLY A 513 18.06 26.92 -2.11
C GLY A 513 17.26 27.94 -2.89
N ASP A 514 15.97 28.09 -2.60
CA ASP A 514 15.05 29.00 -3.28
C ASP A 514 14.92 30.39 -2.61
N GLU A 515 15.74 30.64 -1.58
CA GLU A 515 15.73 31.84 -0.73
C GLU A 515 14.55 31.92 0.25
N LEU A 516 13.82 30.83 0.47
CA LEU A 516 12.84 30.64 1.53
C LEU A 516 13.33 29.60 2.53
N VAL A 517 13.19 29.90 3.83
CA VAL A 517 13.64 28.94 4.87
C VAL A 517 12.59 27.85 5.09
N ASP A 518 13.05 26.62 5.37
CA ASP A 518 12.21 25.41 5.54
C ASP A 518 10.99 25.64 6.45
N ALA A 519 11.20 26.36 7.56
CA ALA A 519 10.16 26.63 8.55
C ALA A 519 9.04 27.52 8.01
N ASN A 520 9.34 28.43 7.07
CA ASN A 520 8.36 29.28 6.43
C ASN A 520 7.57 28.51 5.37
N GLU A 521 8.22 27.64 4.60
CA GLU A 521 7.58 26.78 3.60
C GLU A 521 6.55 25.86 4.24
N LEU A 522 6.95 25.13 5.29
CA LEU A 522 6.02 24.28 6.06
C LEU A 522 4.85 25.07 6.64
N ALA A 523 5.08 26.33 7.05
CA ALA A 523 4.03 27.18 7.61
C ALA A 523 3.04 27.66 6.55
N MET A 524 3.47 27.83 5.30
CA MET A 524 2.59 28.19 4.18
C MET A 524 2.04 26.98 3.40
N GLY A 525 2.60 25.78 3.64
CA GLY A 525 2.16 24.53 3.03
C GLY A 525 2.95 24.12 1.79
N SER A 526 3.98 24.88 1.43
CA SER A 526 4.92 24.54 0.36
C SER A 526 5.99 23.56 0.89
N SER A 527 6.87 23.09 0.01
CA SER A 527 7.74 21.94 0.24
C SER A 527 9.21 22.35 0.39
N PRO A 528 9.80 22.22 1.60
CA PRO A 528 11.22 22.49 1.89
C PRO A 528 12.28 21.73 1.08
N THR A 529 11.86 20.87 0.17
CA THR A 529 12.77 19.98 -0.56
C THR A 529 12.59 20.13 -2.07
N LEU A 530 11.75 21.09 -2.49
CA LEU A 530 11.36 21.31 -3.86
C LEU A 530 11.36 22.82 -4.12
N TRP A 531 12.38 23.27 -4.85
CA TRP A 531 12.53 24.66 -5.27
C TRP A 531 11.25 25.30 -5.83
N ASP A 532 10.37 24.50 -6.46
CA ASP A 532 9.06 24.89 -7.00
C ASP A 532 8.04 23.81 -6.62
N SER A 533 7.19 24.14 -5.65
CA SER A 533 6.25 23.21 -5.02
C SER A 533 5.07 22.80 -5.88
N ASP A 534 4.58 23.71 -6.73
CA ASP A 534 3.41 23.48 -7.58
C ASP A 534 3.73 23.23 -9.06
N ALA A 535 5.02 23.30 -9.40
CA ALA A 535 5.61 23.07 -10.72
C ALA A 535 5.15 24.08 -11.79
N ASP A 536 4.89 25.34 -11.43
CA ASP A 536 4.51 26.41 -12.36
C ASP A 536 5.70 27.11 -13.06
N GLY A 537 6.92 26.83 -12.58
CA GLY A 537 8.18 27.38 -13.08
C GLY A 537 8.72 28.58 -12.28
N SER A 538 8.05 28.97 -11.19
CA SER A 538 8.50 29.97 -10.22
C SER A 538 8.89 29.25 -8.93
N GLY A 539 9.97 29.69 -8.26
CA GLY A 539 10.35 29.09 -6.99
C GLY A 539 9.55 29.67 -5.83
N ASP A 540 9.34 28.91 -4.75
CA ASP A 540 8.44 29.31 -3.65
C ASP A 540 8.89 30.64 -3.00
N GLY A 541 10.20 30.86 -2.90
CA GLY A 541 10.81 32.12 -2.46
C GLY A 541 10.53 33.30 -3.40
N ASP A 542 10.64 33.10 -4.72
CA ASP A 542 10.29 34.11 -5.74
C ASP A 542 8.80 34.44 -5.69
N GLU A 543 7.96 33.44 -5.48
CA GLU A 543 6.52 33.58 -5.36
C GLU A 543 6.10 34.33 -4.11
N ARG A 544 6.75 34.03 -2.98
CA ARG A 544 6.59 34.82 -1.76
C ARG A 544 6.92 36.28 -2.03
N ILE A 545 8.00 36.58 -2.77
CA ILE A 545 8.37 37.94 -3.17
C ILE A 545 7.34 38.55 -4.14
N ALA A 546 6.77 37.76 -5.05
CA ALA A 546 5.72 38.23 -5.96
C ALA A 546 4.36 38.44 -5.26
N GLY A 547 4.15 37.79 -4.12
CA GLY A 547 2.86 37.68 -3.45
C GLY A 547 1.90 36.74 -4.17
N THR A 548 2.43 35.71 -4.83
CA THR A 548 1.69 34.59 -5.40
C THR A 548 1.59 33.42 -4.39
N ASP A 549 0.96 32.31 -4.78
CA ASP A 549 0.66 31.19 -3.90
C ASP A 549 1.39 29.94 -4.41
N ALA A 550 2.46 29.55 -3.71
CA ALA A 550 3.34 28.44 -4.08
C ALA A 550 2.72 27.04 -4.01
N CYS A 551 1.43 26.97 -3.66
CA CYS A 551 0.67 25.73 -3.65
C CYS A 551 -0.39 25.69 -4.77
N ASP A 552 -0.46 26.71 -5.63
CA ASP A 552 -1.44 26.83 -6.72
C ASP A 552 -0.77 27.29 -8.01
N GLY A 553 -0.42 26.33 -8.88
CA GLY A 553 0.26 26.63 -10.14
C GLY A 553 -0.58 27.37 -11.19
N GLN A 554 -1.71 27.95 -10.79
CA GLN A 554 -2.44 28.97 -11.57
C GLN A 554 -2.17 30.40 -11.06
N SER A 555 -1.55 30.54 -9.89
CA SER A 555 -1.22 31.79 -9.21
C SER A 555 0.12 32.35 -9.72
N VAL A 556 0.24 32.65 -11.00
CA VAL A 556 1.53 33.03 -11.60
C VAL A 556 1.81 34.54 -11.58
N PHE A 557 3.07 34.94 -11.32
CA PHE A 557 3.53 36.32 -11.55
C PHE A 557 3.93 36.55 -13.01
N ALA A 558 2.92 36.63 -13.88
CA ALA A 558 3.13 36.81 -15.32
C ALA A 558 2.54 38.13 -15.85
N LEU A 559 3.24 38.71 -16.83
CA LEU A 559 2.68 39.79 -17.65
C LEU A 559 1.43 39.32 -18.38
N ARG A 560 0.34 40.07 -18.25
CA ARG A 560 -0.91 39.80 -18.97
C ARG A 560 -0.95 40.66 -20.22
N ALA A 561 -1.32 40.04 -21.35
CA ALA A 561 -1.46 40.76 -22.61
C ALA A 561 -2.51 41.87 -22.45
N GLY A 562 -2.09 43.13 -22.65
CA GLY A 562 -3.02 44.24 -22.85
C GLY A 562 -3.53 44.25 -24.28
N GLU A 563 -4.82 44.54 -24.48
CA GLU A 563 -5.35 44.86 -25.80
C GLU A 563 -4.65 46.13 -26.32
N SER A 564 -3.91 46.03 -27.41
CA SER A 564 -3.42 47.20 -28.15
C SER A 564 -4.20 47.32 -29.46
N SER A 565 -4.92 48.42 -29.62
CA SER A 565 -5.48 48.82 -30.92
C SER A 565 -4.35 49.37 -31.80
N PRO A 566 -4.36 49.16 -33.13
CA PRO A 566 -3.35 49.73 -34.02
C PRO A 566 -3.34 51.26 -33.92
N GLY A 567 -2.30 51.82 -33.29
CA GLY A 567 -2.10 53.27 -33.15
C GLY A 567 -2.31 53.86 -31.74
N GLU A 568 -2.52 53.03 -30.70
CA GLU A 568 -2.65 53.46 -29.30
C GLU A 568 -1.46 53.00 -28.42
N ASP A 569 -1.32 53.62 -27.24
CA ASP A 569 -0.29 53.32 -26.24
C ASP A 569 -0.34 51.84 -25.80
N SER A 570 0.83 51.21 -25.61
CA SER A 570 0.91 49.86 -25.06
C SER A 570 0.53 49.87 -23.57
N ILE A 571 -0.55 49.18 -23.20
CA ILE A 571 -0.94 48.97 -21.79
C ILE A 571 -0.35 47.65 -21.31
N ILE A 572 0.50 47.72 -20.28
CA ILE A 572 1.14 46.57 -19.66
C ILE A 572 0.44 46.30 -18.32
N ARG A 573 0.04 45.04 -18.09
CA ARG A 573 -0.68 44.60 -16.89
C ARG A 573 0.04 43.45 -16.21
N TRP A 574 0.03 43.42 -14.89
CA TRP A 574 0.56 42.31 -14.09
C TRP A 574 -0.17 42.20 -12.74
N PRO A 575 -0.28 40.99 -12.16
CA PRO A 575 -0.77 40.79 -10.80
C PRO A 575 -0.01 41.66 -9.80
N SER A 576 -0.74 42.23 -8.84
CA SER A 576 -0.19 43.15 -7.86
C SER A 576 -0.55 42.74 -6.44
N ALA A 577 0.45 42.65 -5.58
CA ALA A 577 0.32 42.25 -4.19
C ALA A 577 0.53 43.45 -3.24
N PRO A 578 -0.27 43.59 -2.16
CA PRO A 578 -0.13 44.70 -1.21
C PRO A 578 1.29 44.81 -0.64
N GLY A 579 1.80 46.04 -0.49
CA GLY A 579 3.11 46.31 0.11
C GLY A 579 4.30 46.19 -0.84
N ARG A 580 4.11 45.66 -2.06
CA ARG A 580 5.17 45.53 -3.07
C ARG A 580 5.43 46.81 -3.85
N THR A 581 6.60 46.88 -4.47
CA THR A 581 6.91 47.87 -5.52
C THR A 581 7.43 47.20 -6.79
N TYR A 582 7.31 47.88 -7.93
CA TYR A 582 7.64 47.30 -9.22
C TYR A 582 8.57 48.20 -10.05
N THR A 583 9.51 47.56 -10.74
CA THR A 583 10.30 48.18 -11.82
C THR A 583 9.83 47.64 -13.15
N LEU A 584 9.41 48.54 -14.05
CA LEU A 584 9.05 48.20 -15.42
C LEU A 584 10.19 48.60 -16.35
N SER A 585 10.62 47.68 -17.20
CA SER A 585 11.64 47.91 -18.22
C SER A 585 11.20 47.41 -19.59
N ARG A 586 11.80 47.92 -20.66
CA ARG A 586 11.49 47.58 -22.04
C ARG A 586 12.75 47.38 -22.87
N THR A 587 12.69 46.49 -23.85
CA THR A 587 13.69 46.39 -24.92
C THR A 587 13.05 46.27 -26.29
N THR A 588 13.76 46.75 -27.31
CA THR A 588 13.41 46.53 -28.73
C THR A 588 14.24 45.42 -29.37
N ASN A 589 15.20 44.86 -28.63
CA ASN A 589 16.03 43.75 -29.05
C ASN A 589 16.52 43.01 -27.81
N LEU A 590 16.09 41.75 -27.64
CA LEU A 590 16.44 40.91 -26.49
C LEU A 590 17.96 40.74 -26.29
N LEU A 591 18.78 40.96 -27.32
CA LEU A 591 20.24 40.92 -27.24
C LEU A 591 20.88 42.17 -26.59
N ASN A 592 20.16 43.29 -26.53
CA ASN A 592 20.70 44.58 -26.06
C ASN A 592 20.34 44.90 -24.60
N GLY A 593 19.74 43.95 -23.86
CA GLY A 593 19.24 44.15 -22.50
C GLY A 593 18.00 45.06 -22.44
N PHE A 594 17.48 45.26 -21.23
CA PHE A 594 16.29 46.08 -20.97
C PHE A 594 16.66 47.49 -20.49
N SER A 595 15.93 48.50 -20.96
CA SER A 595 15.99 49.88 -20.48
C SER A 595 14.82 50.16 -19.55
N VAL A 596 15.10 50.73 -18.37
CA VAL A 596 14.08 51.04 -17.36
C VAL A 596 13.12 52.11 -17.86
N LEU A 597 11.82 51.85 -17.74
CA LEU A 597 10.74 52.80 -18.02
C LEU A 597 10.26 53.49 -16.73
N ALA A 598 10.11 52.72 -15.66
CA ALA A 598 9.66 53.20 -14.36
C ALA A 598 10.27 52.36 -13.22
N VAL A 599 10.53 53.01 -12.09
CA VAL A 599 11.01 52.39 -10.85
C VAL A 599 10.06 52.74 -9.71
N ASP A 600 10.11 51.95 -8.63
CA ASP A 600 9.35 52.16 -7.41
C ASP A 600 7.84 52.38 -7.63
N LEU A 601 7.27 51.72 -8.64
CA LEU A 601 5.84 51.78 -8.90
C LEU A 601 5.11 51.13 -7.71
N PRO A 602 4.26 51.86 -6.97
CA PRO A 602 3.58 51.28 -5.82
C PRO A 602 2.56 50.22 -6.27
N ALA A 603 2.39 49.18 -5.46
CA ALA A 603 1.37 48.17 -5.70
C ALA A 603 -0.05 48.77 -5.74
N THR A 604 -0.84 48.33 -6.71
CA THR A 604 -2.28 48.60 -6.80
C THR A 604 -3.05 47.28 -6.92
N PRO A 605 -3.19 46.49 -5.84
CA PRO A 605 -3.88 45.21 -5.89
C PRO A 605 -5.31 45.32 -6.44
N PRO A 606 -5.80 44.34 -7.21
CA PRO A 606 -5.12 43.07 -7.54
C PRO A 606 -4.22 43.13 -8.79
N GLU A 607 -4.15 44.27 -9.49
CA GLU A 607 -3.43 44.39 -10.76
C GLU A 607 -2.84 45.80 -10.94
N ASN A 608 -1.56 45.87 -11.25
CA ASN A 608 -0.93 47.12 -11.72
C ASN A 608 -1.12 47.24 -13.23
N CYS A 609 -1.35 48.47 -13.69
CA CYS A 609 -1.32 48.81 -15.11
C CYS A 609 -0.38 49.98 -15.35
N TYR A 610 0.35 49.95 -16.46
CA TYR A 610 1.23 51.02 -16.91
C TYR A 610 1.01 51.29 -18.39
N THR A 611 0.98 52.57 -18.76
CA THR A 611 0.80 53.01 -20.15
C THR A 611 2.14 53.53 -20.69
N ASP A 612 2.68 52.85 -21.69
CA ASP A 612 3.91 53.26 -22.38
C ASP A 612 3.57 54.19 -23.56
N ALA A 613 3.63 55.51 -23.30
CA ALA A 613 3.25 56.56 -24.24
C ALA A 613 4.24 56.76 -25.42
N VAL A 614 5.29 55.93 -25.52
CA VAL A 614 6.29 56.05 -26.60
C VAL A 614 5.93 55.10 -27.75
N MET A 615 5.30 55.66 -28.80
CA MET A 615 5.09 55.00 -30.08
C MET A 615 6.42 54.57 -30.72
N GLN A 616 6.76 53.28 -30.67
CA GLN A 616 7.85 52.71 -31.47
C GLN A 616 7.33 51.57 -32.35
N SER A 617 7.48 51.73 -33.66
CA SER A 617 7.20 50.68 -34.63
C SER A 617 8.23 49.56 -34.53
N GLY A 618 7.78 48.30 -34.35
CA GLY A 618 8.66 47.12 -34.34
C GLY A 618 8.43 46.22 -33.14
N PHE A 619 9.32 45.25 -32.95
CA PHE A 619 9.31 44.35 -31.80
C PHE A 619 9.54 45.12 -30.50
N GLN A 620 8.74 44.84 -29.49
CA GLN A 620 8.92 45.33 -28.13
C GLN A 620 8.73 44.17 -27.14
N ALA A 621 9.60 44.09 -26.14
CA ALA A 621 9.45 43.19 -25.01
C ALA A 621 9.52 43.98 -23.71
N TYR A 622 8.70 43.59 -22.74
CA TYR A 622 8.60 44.19 -21.43
C TYR A 622 9.04 43.22 -20.35
N GLN A 623 9.59 43.75 -19.28
CA GLN A 623 9.96 43.00 -18.09
C GLN A 623 9.47 43.79 -16.87
N VAL A 624 8.78 43.11 -15.97
CA VAL A 624 8.41 43.64 -14.66
C VAL A 624 9.22 42.89 -13.62
N LYS A 625 9.87 43.63 -12.73
CA LYS A 625 10.53 43.09 -11.54
C LYS A 625 9.77 43.56 -10.31
N VAL A 626 9.45 42.64 -9.42
CA VAL A 626 8.84 42.91 -8.12
C VAL A 626 9.93 43.07 -7.05
N HIS A 627 9.67 43.92 -6.05
CA HIS A 627 10.53 44.13 -4.89
C HIS A 627 9.70 44.12 -3.60
N GLU A 628 10.33 43.66 -2.54
CA GLU A 628 9.79 43.50 -1.18
C GLU A 628 9.95 44.74 -0.30
#